data_AF-A0A7I9VMI4-F1
#
_entry.id   AF-A0A7I9VMI4-F1
#
_cell.length_a   1.000
_cell.length_b   1.000
_cell.length_c   1.000
_cell.angle_alpha   90.00
_cell.angle_beta   90.00
_cell.angle_gamma   90.00
#
_symmetry.space_group_name_H-M   'P 1'
#
loop_
_entity.id
_entity.type
_entity.pdbx_description
1 polymer ?
#
loop_
_entity_poly.entity_id
_entity_poly.type
_entity_poly.pdbx_seq_one_letter_code
_entity_poly.pdbx_strand_id
1 'polypeptide(L)' 'MKDFHCSDAGMKCDFVARGESKDEILRQAGQHAQQAHQMTVTPELAKKVETLIHDEGSEEHRRSMAARH' A
#
# COMPACT_ATOMS: atom_id res chain seq x y z
N MET A 1 6.24 6.86 -5.79
CA MET A 1 6.07 6.43 -4.40
C MET A 1 4.71 5.76 -4.30
N LYS A 2 4.57 4.72 -3.48
CA LYS A 2 3.30 4.06 -3.25
C LYS A 2 2.87 4.28 -1.81
N ASP A 3 1.58 4.29 -1.60
CA ASP A 3 0.96 4.41 -0.29
C ASP A 3 -0.35 3.63 -0.23
N PHE A 4 -0.75 3.28 0.99
CA PHE A 4 -1.98 2.57 1.28
C PHE A 4 -2.55 3.10 2.59
N HIS A 5 -3.82 3.48 2.57
CA HIS A 5 -4.52 3.89 3.78
C HIS A 5 -5.44 2.77 4.26
N CYS A 6 -5.34 2.44 5.55
CA CYS A 6 -6.22 1.44 6.16
C CYS A 6 -7.70 1.85 6.08
N SER A 7 -7.97 3.15 6.09
CA SER A 7 -9.29 3.73 5.84
C SER A 7 -9.92 3.30 4.52
N ASP A 8 -9.14 3.18 3.44
CA ASP A 8 -9.64 2.77 2.12
C ASP A 8 -10.08 1.30 2.08
N ALA A 9 -9.56 0.47 3.01
CA ALA A 9 -10.03 -0.90 3.18
C ALA A 9 -11.44 -0.98 3.82
N GLY A 10 -11.96 0.13 4.34
CA GLY A 10 -13.24 0.25 5.05
C GLY A 10 -13.10 0.21 6.57
N MET A 11 -11.89 0.37 7.10
CA MET A 11 -11.64 0.38 8.55
C MET A 11 -11.58 1.81 9.08
N LYS A 12 -11.96 2.01 10.35
CA LYS A 12 -11.76 3.31 11.02
C LYS A 12 -10.35 3.36 11.62
N CYS A 13 -9.33 3.42 10.77
CA CYS A 13 -7.93 3.41 11.18
C CYS A 13 -7.11 4.38 10.32
N ASP A 14 -6.48 5.37 10.95
CA ASP A 14 -5.65 6.40 10.30
C ASP A 14 -4.24 5.91 9.92
N PHE A 15 -4.01 4.60 9.94
CA PHE A 15 -2.72 4.02 9.56
C PHE A 15 -2.48 4.14 8.05
N VAL A 16 -1.28 4.63 7.70
CA VAL A 16 -0.82 4.80 6.32
C VAL A 16 0.50 4.06 6.13
N ALA A 17 0.51 3.05 5.27
CA ALA A 17 1.72 2.36 4.84
C ALA A 17 2.26 3.04 3.59
N ARG A 18 3.57 3.34 3.56
CA ARG A 18 4.23 3.93 2.38
C ARG A 18 5.47 3.13 2.04
N GLY A 19 5.76 3.04 0.76
CA GLY A 19 6.93 2.32 0.27
C GLY A 19 7.19 2.52 -1.22
N GLU A 20 8.29 1.97 -1.70
CA GLU A 20 8.63 2.02 -3.14
C GLU A 20 7.95 0.88 -3.91
N SER A 21 7.58 -0.19 -3.19
CA SER A 21 7.05 -1.43 -3.74
C SER A 21 5.77 -1.86 -3.04
N LYS A 22 4.91 -2.57 -3.78
CA LYS A 22 3.66 -3.13 -3.22
C LYS A 22 3.96 -4.13 -2.11
N ASP A 23 5.00 -4.95 -2.28
CA ASP A 23 5.44 -5.93 -1.28
C ASP A 23 5.76 -5.29 0.08
N GLU A 24 6.47 -4.17 0.08
CA GLU A 24 6.82 -3.43 1.29
C GLU A 24 5.57 -2.90 2.01
N ILE A 25 4.63 -2.36 1.24
CA ILE A 25 3.35 -1.88 1.75
C ILE A 25 2.50 -3.03 2.31
N LEU A 26 2.43 -4.16 1.61
CA LEU A 26 1.71 -5.35 2.08
C LEU A 26 2.30 -5.89 3.39
N ARG A 27 3.62 -5.89 3.51
CA ARG A 27 4.30 -6.34 4.73
C ARG A 27 3.97 -5.45 5.92
N GLN A 28 4.01 -4.12 5.72
CA GLN A 28 3.64 -3.14 6.74
C GLN A 28 2.15 -3.24 7.12
N ALA A 29 1.26 -3.27 6.12
CA ALA A 29 -0.19 -3.39 6.33
C ALA A 29 -0.55 -4.70 7.02
N GLY A 30 0.10 -5.81 6.66
CA GLY A 30 -0.15 -7.12 7.24
C GLY A 30 0.27 -7.20 8.71
N GLN A 31 1.46 -6.68 9.04
CA GLN A 31 1.90 -6.60 10.43
C GLN A 31 0.97 -5.70 11.25
N HIS A 32 0.58 -4.55 10.71
CA HIS A 32 -0.36 -3.64 11.39
C HIS A 32 -1.70 -4.32 11.66
N ALA A 33 -2.27 -5.02 10.67
CA ALA A 33 -3.51 -5.77 10.82
C ALA A 33 -3.43 -6.80 11.96
N GLN A 34 -2.34 -7.56 12.04
CA GLN A 34 -2.14 -8.54 13.12
C GLN A 34 -1.94 -7.88 14.50
N GLN A 35 -1.22 -6.77 14.59
CA GLN A 35 -0.88 -6.17 15.88
C GLN A 35 -1.96 -5.22 16.42
N ALA A 36 -2.47 -4.33 15.57
CA ALA A 36 -3.44 -3.30 15.96
C ALA A 36 -4.87 -3.86 16.03
N HIS A 37 -5.18 -4.81 15.15
CA HIS A 37 -6.54 -5.34 15.01
C HIS A 37 -6.66 -6.83 15.33
N GLN A 38 -5.54 -7.52 15.66
CA GLN A 38 -5.51 -8.95 15.97
C GLN A 38 -6.22 -9.80 14.90
N MET A 39 -6.19 -9.32 13.65
CA MET A 39 -6.83 -9.98 12.53
C MET A 39 -5.83 -10.77 11.72
N THR A 40 -6.30 -11.91 11.20
CA THR A 40 -5.52 -12.73 10.29
C THR A 40 -5.57 -12.12 8.90
N VAL A 41 -4.39 -11.82 8.35
CA VAL A 41 -4.26 -11.39 6.96
C VAL A 41 -4.55 -12.60 6.06
N THR A 42 -5.75 -12.65 5.50
CA THR A 42 -6.13 -13.67 4.52
C THR A 42 -5.59 -13.30 3.14
N PRO A 43 -5.36 -14.27 2.24
CA PRO A 43 -4.94 -13.97 0.87
C PRO A 43 -5.95 -13.11 0.10
N GLU A 44 -7.25 -13.20 0.43
CA GLU A 44 -8.27 -12.31 -0.13
C GLU A 44 -8.11 -10.87 0.36
N LEU A 45 -7.82 -10.68 1.64
CA LEU A 45 -7.52 -9.36 2.19
C LEU A 45 -6.26 -8.78 1.57
N ALA A 46 -5.20 -9.58 1.43
CA ALA A 46 -3.96 -9.15 0.78
C ALA A 46 -4.20 -8.67 -0.65
N LYS A 47 -4.96 -9.43 -1.46
CA LYS A 47 -5.34 -8.99 -2.82
C LYS A 47 -6.17 -7.71 -2.82
N LYS A 48 -7.10 -7.56 -1.88
CA LYS A 48 -7.89 -6.32 -1.75
C LYS A 48 -6.98 -5.15 -1.39
N VAL A 49 -6.07 -5.32 -0.44
CA VAL A 49 -5.07 -4.31 -0.07
C VAL A 49 -4.24 -3.94 -1.31
N GLU A 50 -3.74 -4.90 -2.08
CA GLU A 50 -2.99 -4.66 -3.33
C GLU A 50 -3.73 -3.80 -4.35
N THR A 51 -5.05 -3.92 -4.43
CA THR A 51 -5.89 -3.10 -5.33
C THR A 51 -6.15 -1.69 -4.80
N LEU A 52 -5.99 -1.47 -3.49
CA LEU A 52 -6.15 -0.20 -2.80
C LEU A 52 -4.83 0.55 -2.62
N ILE A 53 -3.69 -0.04 -3.00
CA ILE A 53 -2.41 0.66 -2.98
C ILE A 53 -2.43 1.74 -4.07
N HIS A 54 -2.33 2.99 -3.66
CA HIS A 54 -2.19 4.14 -4.54
C HIS A 54 -0.74 4.23 -5.00
N ASP A 55 -0.54 4.37 -6.31
CA ASP A 55 0.76 4.63 -6.91
C ASP A 55 0.82 6.08 -7.39
N GLU A 56 1.18 6.98 -6.47
CA GLU A 56 1.44 8.39 -6.79
C GLU A 56 2.70 8.56 -7.67
N GLY A 57 3.43 7.48 -7.96
CA GLY A 57 4.65 7.46 -8.79
C GLY A 57 4.44 7.25 -10.29
N SER A 58 3.23 6.92 -10.74
CA SER A 58 2.98 6.48 -12.11
C SER A 58 3.04 7.59 -13.16
N GLU A 59 2.97 8.86 -12.74
CA GLU A 59 3.13 10.03 -13.62
C GLU A 59 4.60 10.52 -13.69
N GLU A 60 5.34 10.50 -12.57
CA GLU A 60 6.68 11.12 -12.47
C GLU A 60 7.84 10.16 -12.79
N HIS A 61 7.64 8.83 -12.74
CA HIS A 61 8.70 7.88 -13.12
C HIS A 61 8.85 7.72 -14.64
N ARG A 62 7.77 7.87 -15.42
CA ARG A 62 7.86 7.90 -16.89
C ARG A 62 8.48 9.20 -17.40
N ARG A 63 8.19 10.32 -16.75
CA ARG A 63 8.65 11.64 -17.17
C ARG A 63 10.14 11.87 -16.90
N SER A 64 10.66 11.30 -15.81
CA SER A 64 12.06 11.47 -15.39
C SER A 64 13.06 10.56 -16.12
N MET A 65 12.61 9.41 -16.64
CA MET A 65 13.45 8.49 -17.42
C MET A 65 13.48 8.82 -18.93
N ALA A 66 12.50 9.56 -19.46
CA ALA A 66 12.46 9.97 -20.87
C ALA A 66 13.23 11.27 -21.17
N ALA A 67 13.58 12.06 -20.15
CA ALA A 67 14.21 13.38 -20.28
C ALA A 67 15.73 13.39 -20.09
N ARG A 68 16.38 12.21 -20.08
CA ARG A 68 17.85 12.08 -20.08
C ARG A 68 18.34 11.57 -21.44
N HIS A 69 18.20 12.39 -22.48
CA HIS A 69 18.94 12.28 -23.75
C HIS A 69 19.69 13.58 -23.99
#